data_AF-A0A7C2X3D5-F1
#
_entry.id   AF-A0A7C2X3D5-F1
#
_cell.length_a   1.000
_cell.length_b   1.000
_cell.length_c   1.000
_cell.angle_alpha   90.00
_cell.angle_beta   90.00
_cell.angle_gamma   90.00
#
_symmetry.space_group_name_H-M   'P 1'
#
loop_
_entity.id
_entity.type
_entity.pdbx_description
1 polymer ?
#
loop_
_entity_poly.entity_id
_entity_poly.type
_entity_poly.pdbx_seq_one_letter_code
_entity_poly.pdbx_strand_id
1 'polypeptide(L)'
;MITLEGAPLIAGEARQLSFRQTPVITAEQSLANGALSGLFIDGVDITPLSGAARSVTSGSIAGRFSVRDVIAAEAAADLDAFAADLIARFESPGVDPTAPAGAPGLLTDDGDALTTPITSGLAARLKLNAAVDPRQGGDVTRLRDGIYRAAPGPTGSNAFLINLVGAIDSPRSAPLPGGPLQTATELAANISALRASAFSEHQAEATSSDAYLKILAEEELSAIAVDTDAELQQLLIIEQAYAANARVIEVVGTLIDRLVEL
;
A
#
# COMPACT_ATOMS: atom_id res chain seq x y z
N MET A 1 11.16 -17.00 21.52
CA MET A 1 11.23 -16.03 20.41
C MET A 1 10.25 -14.90 20.67
N ILE A 2 10.70 -13.64 20.55
CA ILE A 2 9.92 -12.44 20.83
C ILE A 2 10.16 -11.43 19.71
N THR A 3 9.17 -10.60 19.36
CA THR A 3 9.39 -9.48 18.42
C THR A 3 10.23 -8.39 19.10
N LEU A 4 10.75 -7.45 18.30
CA LEU A 4 11.49 -6.28 18.81
C LEU A 4 10.65 -5.45 19.79
N GLU A 5 9.34 -5.41 19.56
CA GLU A 5 8.33 -4.67 20.33
C GLU A 5 7.78 -5.49 21.52
N GLY A 6 8.38 -6.65 21.81
CA GLY A 6 8.06 -7.42 23.01
C GLY A 6 6.81 -8.28 22.91
N ALA A 7 6.36 -8.62 21.69
CA ALA A 7 5.26 -9.57 21.48
C ALA A 7 5.82 -11.01 21.46
N PRO A 8 5.37 -11.91 22.35
CA PRO A 8 5.87 -13.28 22.39
C PRO A 8 5.34 -14.08 21.21
N LEU A 9 6.23 -14.63 20.38
CA LEU A 9 5.89 -15.52 19.27
C LEU A 9 6.07 -17.00 19.65
N ILE A 10 7.09 -17.29 20.45
CA ILE A 10 7.35 -18.62 21.02
C ILE A 10 7.73 -18.44 22.49
N ALA A 11 6.90 -18.96 23.39
CA ALA A 11 7.13 -18.96 24.83
C ALA A 11 6.69 -20.33 25.39
N GLY A 12 7.57 -21.33 25.30
CA GLY A 12 7.24 -22.75 25.53
C GLY A 12 6.51 -23.37 24.33
N GLU A 13 5.42 -22.73 23.89
CA GLU A 13 4.65 -23.09 22.70
C GLU A 13 4.57 -21.93 21.70
N ALA A 14 4.30 -22.26 20.43
CA ALA A 14 4.07 -21.27 19.39
C ALA A 14 2.72 -20.57 19.61
N ARG A 15 2.72 -19.24 19.51
CA ARG A 15 1.53 -18.41 19.70
C ARG A 15 0.82 -18.19 18.36
N GLN A 16 -0.52 -18.19 18.36
CA GLN A 16 -1.28 -18.10 17.12
C GLN A 16 -1.51 -16.64 16.71
N LEU A 17 -1.14 -16.32 15.46
CA LEU A 17 -1.53 -15.07 14.81
C LEU A 17 -2.97 -15.18 14.33
N SER A 18 -3.75 -14.12 14.55
CA SER A 18 -5.12 -14.01 14.04
C SER A 18 -5.29 -12.74 13.20
N PHE A 19 -5.89 -12.94 12.03
CA PHE A 19 -6.20 -11.92 11.04
C PHE A 19 -7.42 -12.37 10.23
N ARG A 20 -8.40 -11.49 10.06
CA ARG A 20 -9.58 -11.76 9.23
C ARG A 20 -9.39 -11.10 7.86
N GLN A 21 -9.24 -11.92 6.82
CA GLN A 21 -9.10 -11.41 5.47
C GLN A 21 -10.37 -10.67 5.02
N THR A 22 -10.16 -9.57 4.30
CA THR A 22 -11.20 -8.85 3.55
C THR A 22 -10.84 -8.96 2.07
N PRO A 23 -11.58 -9.75 1.26
CA PRO A 23 -11.14 -10.11 -0.09
C PRO A 23 -11.25 -8.96 -1.11
N VAL A 24 -12.20 -8.04 -0.90
CA VAL A 24 -12.38 -6.83 -1.71
C VAL A 24 -12.39 -5.65 -0.76
N ILE A 25 -11.46 -4.71 -0.97
CA ILE A 25 -11.36 -3.47 -0.21
C ILE A 25 -11.97 -2.35 -1.05
N THR A 26 -13.00 -1.68 -0.53
CA THR A 26 -13.60 -0.48 -1.15
C THR A 26 -13.07 0.80 -0.52
N ALA A 27 -13.28 1.94 -1.17
CA ALA A 27 -12.72 3.22 -0.76
C ALA A 27 -13.18 3.68 0.63
N GLU A 28 -14.34 3.21 1.09
CA GLU A 28 -14.92 3.55 2.39
C GLU A 28 -14.42 2.64 3.51
N GLN A 29 -13.72 1.55 3.21
CA GLN A 29 -13.29 0.57 4.20
C GLN A 29 -11.94 0.95 4.79
N SER A 30 -11.84 1.01 6.12
CA SER A 30 -10.58 1.28 6.82
C SER A 30 -10.43 0.40 8.06
N LEU A 31 -9.23 0.42 8.66
CA LEU A 31 -9.02 -0.13 9.99
C LEU A 31 -9.82 0.67 11.04
N ALA A 32 -9.83 2.00 10.91
CA ALA A 32 -10.43 2.92 11.87
C ALA A 32 -11.95 2.75 12.01
N ASN A 33 -12.66 2.41 10.93
CA ASN A 33 -14.10 2.13 10.97
C ASN A 33 -14.45 0.66 11.20
N GLY A 34 -13.45 -0.20 11.47
CA GLY A 34 -13.63 -1.61 11.78
C GLY A 34 -13.95 -2.51 10.58
N ALA A 35 -13.97 -1.97 9.35
CA ALA A 35 -14.20 -2.77 8.15
C ALA A 35 -13.03 -3.74 7.89
N LEU A 36 -11.80 -3.25 8.09
CA LEU A 36 -10.57 -4.02 7.90
C LEU A 36 -10.08 -4.65 9.21
N SER A 37 -9.47 -5.83 9.13
CA SER A 37 -8.90 -6.52 10.29
C SER A 37 -7.55 -5.95 10.68
N GLY A 38 -7.33 -5.84 11.99
CA GLY A 38 -6.00 -5.77 12.60
C GLY A 38 -5.32 -7.14 12.66
N LEU A 39 -4.12 -7.17 13.22
CA LEU A 39 -3.30 -8.36 13.49
C LEU A 39 -3.17 -8.56 15.01
N PHE A 40 -3.42 -9.78 15.48
CA PHE A 40 -3.42 -10.07 16.91
C PHE A 40 -2.67 -11.36 17.24
N ILE A 41 -2.08 -11.42 18.44
CA ILE A 41 -1.53 -12.64 19.06
C ILE A 41 -2.35 -12.94 20.31
N ASP A 42 -3.12 -14.02 20.30
CA ASP A 42 -4.00 -14.43 21.41
C ASP A 42 -4.88 -13.28 21.95
N GLY A 43 -5.41 -12.48 21.03
CA GLY A 43 -6.25 -11.31 21.34
C GLY A 43 -5.49 -10.05 21.74
N VAL A 44 -4.16 -10.09 21.86
CA VAL A 44 -3.32 -8.90 22.03
C VAL A 44 -3.09 -8.23 20.69
N ASP A 45 -3.41 -6.95 20.59
CA ASP A 45 -3.22 -6.15 19.38
C ASP A 45 -1.74 -5.93 19.10
N ILE A 46 -1.31 -6.37 17.92
CA ILE A 46 0.03 -6.16 17.37
C ILE A 46 -0.04 -5.51 15.99
N THR A 47 -1.19 -4.93 15.63
CA THR A 47 -1.46 -4.34 14.33
C THR A 47 -0.45 -3.23 14.05
N PRO A 48 0.28 -3.28 12.91
CA PRO A 48 1.13 -2.18 12.50
C PRO A 48 0.35 -0.87 12.41
N LEU A 49 0.99 0.25 12.77
CA LEU A 49 0.42 1.61 12.70
C LEU A 49 -0.78 1.88 13.63
N SER A 50 -1.18 0.91 14.46
CA SER A 50 -2.31 1.08 15.41
C SER A 50 -1.99 1.97 16.61
N GLY A 51 -0.70 2.22 16.87
CA GLY A 51 -0.23 2.88 18.10
C GLY A 51 -0.26 1.97 19.34
N ALA A 52 -0.62 0.69 19.20
CA ALA A 52 -0.56 -0.28 20.30
C ALA A 52 0.89 -0.50 20.76
N ALA A 53 1.08 -0.77 22.06
CA ALA A 53 2.42 -0.94 22.66
C ALA A 53 3.25 -2.07 22.02
N ARG A 54 2.59 -3.06 21.41
CA ARG A 54 3.20 -4.22 20.74
C ARG A 54 2.98 -4.22 19.23
N SER A 55 2.62 -3.07 18.66
CA SER A 55 2.48 -2.86 17.22
C SER A 55 3.75 -3.31 16.50
N VAL A 56 3.64 -4.21 15.53
CA VAL A 56 4.79 -4.58 14.68
C VAL A 56 5.18 -3.38 13.81
N THR A 57 6.45 -2.99 13.85
CA THR A 57 6.94 -1.78 13.15
C THR A 57 7.77 -2.07 11.90
N SER A 58 8.19 -3.31 11.69
CA SER A 58 9.15 -3.68 10.64
C SER A 58 8.77 -4.97 9.91
N GLY A 59 9.49 -5.24 8.82
CA GLY A 59 9.32 -6.43 8.00
C GLY A 59 8.13 -6.36 7.04
N SER A 60 7.94 -7.45 6.28
CA SER A 60 6.97 -7.51 5.19
C SER A 60 5.51 -7.39 5.65
N ILE A 61 5.20 -7.77 6.90
CA ILE A 61 3.87 -7.60 7.48
C ILE A 61 3.58 -6.11 7.69
N ALA A 62 4.46 -5.38 8.38
CA ALA A 62 4.30 -3.94 8.58
C ALA A 62 4.22 -3.19 7.25
N GLY A 63 5.07 -3.54 6.28
CA GLY A 63 5.03 -2.97 4.93
C GLY A 63 3.68 -3.19 4.21
N ARG A 64 3.09 -4.39 4.31
CA ARG A 64 1.77 -4.66 3.70
C ARG A 64 0.64 -3.89 4.36
N PHE A 65 0.69 -3.68 5.67
CA PHE A 65 -0.26 -2.81 6.37
C PHE A 65 -0.08 -1.35 5.96
N SER A 66 1.16 -0.88 5.80
CA SER A 66 1.45 0.46 5.27
C SER A 66 0.87 0.67 3.86
N VAL A 67 1.03 -0.31 2.97
CA VAL A 67 0.40 -0.27 1.64
C VAL A 67 -1.12 -0.16 1.74
N ARG A 68 -1.75 -0.97 2.59
CA ARG A 68 -3.21 -1.03 2.73
C ARG A 68 -3.79 0.23 3.36
N ASP A 69 -3.19 0.70 4.45
CA ASP A 69 -3.82 1.68 5.35
C ASP A 69 -3.32 3.12 5.10
N VAL A 70 -2.17 3.30 4.43
CA VAL A 70 -1.57 4.62 4.17
C VAL A 70 -1.41 4.84 2.67
N ILE A 71 -0.52 4.10 2.02
CA ILE A 71 -0.07 4.42 0.65
C ILE A 71 -1.24 4.33 -0.34
N ALA A 72 -2.03 3.25 -0.30
CA ALA A 72 -3.19 3.08 -1.18
C ALA A 72 -4.32 4.07 -0.86
N ALA A 73 -4.54 4.37 0.42
CA ALA A 73 -5.57 5.31 0.84
C ALA A 73 -5.25 6.75 0.40
N GLU A 74 -4.00 7.18 0.56
CA GLU A 74 -3.53 8.47 0.05
C GLU A 74 -3.61 8.53 -1.48
N ALA A 75 -3.20 7.46 -2.19
CA ALA A 75 -3.29 7.43 -3.64
C ALA A 75 -4.74 7.52 -4.14
N ALA A 76 -5.68 6.86 -3.44
CA ALA A 76 -7.10 7.00 -3.72
C ALA A 76 -7.60 8.43 -3.46
N ALA A 77 -7.18 9.05 -2.36
CA ALA A 77 -7.54 10.43 -2.02
C ALA A 77 -7.04 11.45 -3.06
N ASP A 78 -5.83 11.27 -3.62
CA ASP A 78 -5.33 12.12 -4.71
C ASP A 78 -6.19 12.00 -5.97
N LEU A 79 -6.59 10.77 -6.33
CA LEU A 79 -7.47 10.53 -7.48
C LEU A 79 -8.85 11.12 -7.25
N ASP A 80 -9.39 10.98 -6.04
CA ASP A 80 -10.68 11.57 -5.65
C ASP A 80 -10.61 13.11 -5.70
N ALA A 81 -9.52 13.71 -5.24
CA ALA A 81 -9.30 15.15 -5.33
C ALA A 81 -9.22 15.62 -6.79
N PHE A 82 -8.52 14.87 -7.65
CA PHE A 82 -8.47 15.19 -9.08
C PHE A 82 -9.85 15.08 -9.75
N ALA A 83 -10.61 14.03 -9.45
CA ALA A 83 -11.97 13.88 -9.95
C ALA A 83 -12.89 15.01 -9.47
N ALA A 84 -12.79 15.40 -8.19
CA ALA A 84 -13.51 16.54 -7.63
C ALA A 84 -13.16 17.84 -8.35
N ASP A 85 -11.88 18.11 -8.64
CA ASP A 85 -11.46 19.30 -9.38
C ASP A 85 -12.07 19.35 -10.78
N LEU A 86 -12.10 18.21 -11.49
CA LEU A 86 -12.72 18.11 -12.81
C LEU A 86 -14.23 18.35 -12.78
N ILE A 87 -14.95 17.74 -11.83
CA ILE A 87 -16.40 17.97 -11.67
C ILE A 87 -16.65 19.44 -11.35
N ALA A 88 -15.95 19.98 -10.35
CA ALA A 88 -16.08 21.37 -9.91
C ALA A 88 -15.82 22.36 -11.05
N ARG A 89 -14.84 22.09 -11.92
CA ARG A 89 -14.57 22.92 -13.11
C ARG A 89 -15.74 22.94 -14.06
N PHE A 90 -16.34 21.79 -14.37
CA PHE A 90 -17.40 21.71 -15.37
C PHE A 90 -18.79 22.11 -14.87
N GLU A 91 -19.03 22.08 -13.57
CA GLU A 91 -20.27 22.62 -12.98
C GLU A 91 -20.15 24.09 -12.54
N SER A 92 -18.98 24.70 -12.74
CA SER A 92 -18.74 26.08 -12.31
C SER A 92 -19.69 27.09 -12.98
N PRO A 93 -20.15 28.11 -12.23
CA PRO A 93 -21.04 29.13 -12.79
C PRO A 93 -20.45 29.78 -14.05
N GLY A 94 -21.27 29.83 -15.11
CA GLY A 94 -20.90 30.44 -16.39
C GLY A 94 -20.25 29.49 -17.40
N VAL A 95 -19.84 28.28 -16.99
CA VAL A 95 -19.32 27.27 -17.94
C VAL A 95 -20.45 26.81 -18.86
N ASP A 96 -21.56 26.35 -18.29
CA ASP A 96 -22.83 26.18 -19.00
C ASP A 96 -23.80 27.31 -18.60
N PRO A 97 -24.04 28.31 -19.47
CA PRO A 97 -24.99 29.39 -19.19
C PRO A 97 -26.45 28.93 -19.06
N THR A 98 -26.76 27.71 -19.50
CA THR A 98 -28.11 27.13 -19.41
C THR A 98 -28.35 26.41 -18.08
N ALA A 99 -27.29 26.11 -17.32
CA ALA A 99 -27.38 25.34 -16.08
C ALA A 99 -28.04 26.16 -14.96
N PRO A 100 -29.05 25.58 -14.25
CA PRO A 100 -29.51 26.17 -13.00
C PRO A 100 -28.44 26.04 -11.91
N ALA A 101 -28.56 26.86 -10.86
CA ALA A 101 -27.63 26.81 -9.74
C ALA A 101 -27.63 25.42 -9.06
N GLY A 102 -26.45 24.85 -8.85
CA GLY A 102 -26.26 23.52 -8.25
C GLY A 102 -26.55 22.35 -9.18
N ALA A 103 -26.76 22.59 -10.48
CA ALA A 103 -26.95 21.53 -11.45
C ALA A 103 -25.62 20.83 -11.81
N PRO A 104 -25.61 19.49 -11.99
CA PRO A 104 -24.42 18.77 -12.40
C PRO A 104 -23.86 19.27 -13.74
N GLY A 105 -22.54 19.39 -13.83
CA GLY A 105 -21.84 19.77 -15.05
C GLY A 105 -21.72 18.64 -16.08
N LEU A 106 -20.72 18.74 -16.96
CA LEU A 106 -20.42 17.70 -17.96
C LEU A 106 -19.96 16.38 -17.31
N LEU A 107 -19.12 16.49 -16.28
CA LEU A 107 -18.73 15.36 -15.43
C LEU A 107 -19.48 15.47 -14.11
N THR A 108 -19.84 14.32 -13.56
CA THR A 108 -20.76 14.18 -12.42
C THR A 108 -20.23 13.16 -11.43
N ASP A 109 -20.70 13.25 -10.19
CA ASP A 109 -20.55 12.20 -9.18
C ASP A 109 -21.76 11.26 -9.27
N ASP A 110 -21.63 10.14 -9.98
CA ASP A 110 -22.71 9.18 -10.23
C ASP A 110 -24.03 9.79 -10.77
N GLY A 111 -23.93 10.90 -11.51
CA GLY A 111 -25.07 11.63 -12.07
C GLY A 111 -25.45 12.90 -11.28
N ASP A 112 -24.93 13.07 -10.07
CA ASP A 112 -25.16 14.24 -9.23
C ASP A 112 -24.05 15.30 -9.34
N ALA A 113 -24.33 16.49 -8.84
CA ALA A 113 -23.35 17.57 -8.69
C ALA A 113 -22.34 17.27 -7.56
N LEU A 114 -21.18 17.93 -7.56
CA LEU A 114 -20.18 17.70 -6.52
C LEU A 114 -20.70 18.10 -5.13
N THR A 115 -20.50 17.22 -4.15
CA THR A 115 -20.78 17.50 -2.75
C THR A 115 -19.50 17.89 -1.99
N THR A 116 -19.64 18.78 -1.00
CA THR A 116 -18.58 19.07 -0.02
C THR A 116 -19.02 18.57 1.37
N PRO A 117 -18.21 17.79 2.09
CA PRO A 117 -16.86 17.32 1.74
C PRO A 117 -16.84 16.28 0.61
N ILE A 118 -15.67 16.09 -0.02
CA ILE A 118 -15.43 15.06 -1.03
C ILE A 118 -15.62 13.69 -0.38
N THR A 119 -16.48 12.86 -0.96
CA THR A 119 -16.72 11.49 -0.49
C THR A 119 -15.71 10.54 -1.13
N SER A 120 -15.03 9.74 -0.31
CA SER A 120 -14.07 8.71 -0.75
C SER A 120 -14.63 7.83 -1.86
N GLY A 121 -13.81 7.48 -2.85
CA GLY A 121 -14.20 6.72 -4.03
C GLY A 121 -14.82 7.54 -5.15
N LEU A 122 -14.80 8.87 -5.06
CA LEU A 122 -15.31 9.78 -6.11
C LEU A 122 -14.70 9.49 -7.48
N ALA A 123 -13.41 9.20 -7.57
CA ALA A 123 -12.75 8.88 -8.84
C ALA A 123 -13.39 7.68 -9.54
N ALA A 124 -13.86 6.69 -8.79
CA ALA A 124 -14.56 5.53 -9.33
C ALA A 124 -16.02 5.82 -9.73
N ARG A 125 -16.62 6.87 -9.16
CA ARG A 125 -17.99 7.31 -9.45
C ARG A 125 -18.06 8.40 -10.53
N LEU A 126 -16.91 8.91 -10.98
CA LEU A 126 -16.83 9.93 -12.02
C LEU A 126 -17.50 9.44 -13.32
N LYS A 127 -18.56 10.15 -13.73
CA LYS A 127 -19.34 9.79 -14.93
C LYS A 127 -19.62 11.00 -15.80
N LEU A 128 -19.74 10.74 -17.10
CA LEU A 128 -20.30 11.69 -18.05
C LEU A 128 -21.79 11.89 -17.74
N ASN A 129 -22.24 13.15 -17.76
CA ASN A 129 -23.64 13.49 -17.57
C ASN A 129 -24.53 12.75 -18.59
N ALA A 130 -25.47 11.94 -18.11
CA ALA A 130 -26.32 11.11 -18.96
C ALA A 130 -27.12 11.93 -19.97
N ALA A 131 -27.40 13.21 -19.70
CA ALA A 131 -28.11 14.09 -20.62
C ALA A 131 -27.38 14.26 -21.97
N VAL A 132 -26.05 14.13 -22.01
CA VAL A 132 -25.25 14.32 -23.23
C VAL A 132 -24.83 13.01 -23.91
N ASP A 133 -25.13 11.85 -23.32
CA ASP A 133 -24.69 10.54 -23.81
C ASP A 133 -25.84 9.77 -24.52
N PRO A 134 -25.79 9.60 -25.86
CA PRO A 134 -26.80 8.84 -26.59
C PRO A 134 -26.96 7.39 -26.15
N ARG A 135 -25.92 6.77 -25.57
CA ARG A 135 -25.97 5.39 -25.06
C ARG A 135 -26.81 5.29 -23.78
N GLN A 136 -27.00 6.41 -23.09
CA GLN A 136 -27.82 6.53 -21.88
C GLN A 136 -29.16 7.26 -22.16
N GLY A 137 -29.52 7.43 -23.43
CA GLY A 137 -30.74 8.13 -23.85
C GLY A 137 -30.61 9.67 -23.90
N GLY A 138 -29.40 10.19 -23.77
CA GLY A 138 -29.08 11.61 -23.90
C GLY A 138 -29.02 12.11 -25.34
N ASP A 139 -28.79 13.41 -25.46
CA ASP A 139 -28.72 14.13 -26.73
C ASP A 139 -27.36 14.82 -26.88
N VAL A 140 -26.55 14.34 -27.82
CA VAL A 140 -25.20 14.86 -28.08
C VAL A 140 -25.19 16.33 -28.47
N THR A 141 -26.30 16.88 -29.00
CA THR A 141 -26.38 18.30 -29.37
C THR A 141 -26.35 19.23 -28.14
N ARG A 142 -26.56 18.69 -26.93
CA ARG A 142 -26.33 19.41 -25.66
C ARG A 142 -24.86 19.79 -25.44
N LEU A 143 -23.89 19.07 -26.02
CA LEU A 143 -22.48 19.49 -25.98
C LEU A 143 -22.24 20.79 -26.76
N ARG A 144 -23.09 21.10 -27.74
CA ARG A 144 -23.03 22.34 -28.50
C ARG A 144 -23.80 23.47 -27.80
N ASP A 145 -25.01 23.14 -27.36
CA ASP A 145 -26.02 24.13 -26.98
C ASP A 145 -26.11 24.37 -25.47
N GLY A 146 -25.49 23.53 -24.64
CA GLY A 146 -25.65 23.50 -23.18
C GLY A 146 -26.44 22.28 -22.70
N ILE A 147 -26.05 21.75 -21.54
CA ILE A 147 -26.64 20.55 -20.92
C ILE A 147 -28.09 20.80 -20.54
N TYR A 148 -28.46 22.01 -20.17
CA TYR A 148 -29.80 22.34 -19.66
C TYR A 148 -30.61 23.23 -20.61
N ARG A 149 -30.24 23.30 -21.89
CA ARG A 149 -30.97 24.07 -22.91
C ARG A 149 -32.47 23.76 -22.94
N ALA A 150 -33.28 24.81 -23.05
CA ALA A 150 -34.73 24.69 -23.23
C ALA A 150 -35.14 24.44 -24.69
N ALA A 151 -34.33 24.88 -25.65
CA ALA A 151 -34.56 24.71 -27.09
C ALA A 151 -33.21 24.53 -27.82
N PRO A 152 -33.21 23.98 -29.05
CA PRO A 152 -32.00 23.89 -29.88
C PRO A 152 -31.36 25.26 -30.09
N GLY A 153 -30.04 25.32 -29.92
CA GLY A 153 -29.23 26.52 -30.12
C GLY A 153 -28.82 26.72 -31.59
N PRO A 154 -28.12 27.83 -31.89
CA PRO A 154 -27.58 28.10 -33.22
C PRO A 154 -26.67 26.98 -33.70
N THR A 155 -26.85 26.52 -34.94
CA THR A 155 -26.18 25.31 -35.45
C THR A 155 -24.65 25.40 -35.51
N GLY A 156 -24.11 26.62 -35.60
CA GLY A 156 -22.67 26.91 -35.60
C GLY A 156 -22.10 27.38 -34.26
N SER A 157 -22.87 27.33 -33.17
CA SER A 157 -22.36 27.73 -31.84
C SER A 157 -21.28 26.75 -31.36
N ASN A 158 -20.19 27.27 -30.82
CA ASN A 158 -19.16 26.50 -30.09
C ASN A 158 -18.88 27.09 -28.71
N ALA A 159 -19.74 28.01 -28.24
CA ALA A 159 -19.50 28.75 -27.00
C ALA A 159 -19.35 27.84 -25.79
N PHE A 160 -20.24 26.84 -25.63
CA PHE A 160 -20.15 25.89 -24.52
C PHE A 160 -18.87 25.05 -24.59
N LEU A 161 -18.47 24.58 -25.77
CA LEU A 161 -17.22 23.84 -25.97
C LEU A 161 -15.99 24.67 -25.62
N ILE A 162 -15.97 25.95 -26.01
CA ILE A 162 -14.90 26.89 -25.65
C ILE A 162 -14.86 27.10 -24.13
N ASN A 163 -16.02 27.23 -23.48
CA ASN A 163 -16.09 27.36 -22.03
C ASN A 163 -15.57 26.12 -21.29
N LEU A 164 -15.86 24.92 -21.79
CA LEU A 164 -15.32 23.67 -21.23
C LEU A 164 -13.79 23.62 -21.33
N VAL A 165 -13.22 23.99 -22.48
CA VAL A 165 -11.76 24.10 -22.64
C VAL A 165 -11.19 25.17 -21.70
N GLY A 166 -11.83 26.34 -21.64
CA GLY A 166 -11.45 27.41 -20.72
C GLY A 166 -11.50 27.00 -19.25
N ALA A 167 -12.44 26.12 -18.86
CA ALA A 167 -12.52 25.59 -17.49
C ALA A 167 -11.35 24.67 -17.13
N ILE A 168 -10.81 23.93 -18.10
CA ILE A 168 -9.60 23.10 -17.96
C ILE A 168 -8.35 24.00 -17.82
N ASP A 169 -8.25 25.03 -18.67
CA ASP A 169 -7.10 25.94 -18.75
C ASP A 169 -7.10 27.02 -17.66
N SER A 170 -8.21 27.25 -16.98
CA SER A 170 -8.31 28.25 -15.91
C SER A 170 -7.56 27.78 -14.65
N PRO A 171 -6.59 28.54 -14.13
CA PRO A 171 -5.94 28.18 -12.87
C PRO A 171 -6.93 28.27 -11.71
N ARG A 172 -7.02 27.21 -10.91
CA ARG A 172 -7.83 27.16 -9.68
C ARG A 172 -6.95 26.78 -8.50
N SER A 173 -7.36 27.17 -7.30
CA SER A 173 -6.77 26.61 -6.09
C SER A 173 -7.04 25.11 -6.10
N ALA A 174 -6.00 24.31 -5.94
CA ALA A 174 -6.15 22.86 -5.80
C ALA A 174 -7.17 22.53 -4.69
N PRO A 175 -7.89 21.40 -4.78
CA PRO A 175 -8.79 20.92 -3.71
C PRO A 175 -8.10 20.75 -2.34
N LEU A 176 -6.76 20.72 -2.32
CA LEU A 176 -5.95 20.72 -1.11
C LEU A 176 -5.77 22.17 -0.57
N PRO A 177 -6.06 22.42 0.72
CA PRO A 177 -5.97 23.76 1.31
C PRO A 177 -4.58 24.40 1.11
N GLY A 178 -4.55 25.62 0.55
CA GLY A 178 -3.32 26.41 0.41
C GLY A 178 -2.39 26.01 -0.72
N GLY A 179 -2.82 25.11 -1.62
CA GLY A 179 -2.05 24.75 -2.81
C GLY A 179 -1.89 25.90 -3.83
N PRO A 180 -0.86 25.84 -4.70
CA PRO A 180 -0.71 26.82 -5.77
C PRO A 180 -1.91 26.79 -6.73
N LEU A 181 -2.12 27.91 -7.44
CA LEU A 181 -3.07 27.93 -8.55
C LEU A 181 -2.54 27.02 -9.66
N GLN A 182 -3.35 26.07 -10.10
CA GLN A 182 -2.99 25.12 -11.15
C GLN A 182 -4.15 24.90 -12.13
N THR A 183 -3.81 24.70 -13.41
CA THR A 183 -4.74 24.16 -14.41
C THR A 183 -5.01 22.68 -14.15
N ALA A 184 -6.03 22.11 -14.78
CA ALA A 184 -6.31 20.68 -14.60
C ALA A 184 -5.14 19.79 -15.08
N THR A 185 -4.47 20.19 -16.16
CA THR A 185 -3.31 19.48 -16.70
C THR A 185 -2.10 19.56 -15.76
N GLU A 186 -1.85 20.72 -15.17
CA GLU A 186 -0.79 20.89 -14.16
C GLU A 186 -1.07 20.07 -12.91
N LEU A 187 -2.32 20.03 -12.45
CA LEU A 187 -2.72 19.21 -11.30
C LEU A 187 -2.48 17.72 -11.57
N ALA A 188 -2.86 17.22 -12.74
CA ALA A 188 -2.61 15.84 -13.15
C ALA A 188 -1.12 15.52 -13.22
N ALA A 189 -0.32 16.43 -13.77
CA ALA A 189 1.14 16.29 -13.84
C ALA A 189 1.78 16.29 -12.44
N ASN A 190 1.30 17.14 -11.54
CA ASN A 190 1.79 17.24 -10.17
C ASN A 190 1.49 15.97 -9.36
N ILE A 191 0.26 15.47 -9.41
CA ILE A 191 -0.11 14.20 -8.77
C ILE A 191 0.75 13.05 -9.31
N SER A 192 0.95 13.00 -10.63
CA SER A 192 1.80 11.98 -11.25
C SER A 192 3.26 12.08 -10.79
N ALA A 193 3.80 13.29 -10.73
CA ALA A 193 5.18 13.53 -10.27
C ALA A 193 5.36 13.18 -8.80
N LEU A 194 4.41 13.57 -7.94
CA LEU A 194 4.40 13.23 -6.52
C LEU A 194 4.43 11.71 -6.31
N ARG A 195 3.57 10.98 -7.03
CA ARG A 195 3.50 9.52 -6.94
C ARG A 195 4.72 8.83 -7.51
N ALA A 196 5.29 9.33 -8.61
CA ALA A 196 6.55 8.83 -9.15
C ALA A 196 7.73 9.03 -8.16
N SER A 197 7.77 10.18 -7.48
CA SER A 197 8.78 10.44 -6.46
C SER A 197 8.64 9.48 -5.28
N ALA A 198 7.44 9.33 -4.73
CA ALA A 198 7.18 8.40 -3.62
C ALA A 198 7.50 6.95 -4.00
N PHE A 199 7.16 6.52 -5.21
CA PHE A 199 7.52 5.19 -5.70
C PHE A 199 9.04 5.00 -5.77
N SER A 200 9.79 5.98 -6.29
CA SER A 200 11.25 5.92 -6.34
C SER A 200 11.88 5.82 -4.95
N GLU A 201 11.33 6.53 -3.96
CA GLU A 201 11.79 6.50 -2.57
C GLU A 201 11.55 5.12 -1.94
N HIS A 202 10.33 4.59 -2.04
CA HIS A 202 10.00 3.25 -1.53
C HIS A 202 10.80 2.14 -2.22
N GLN A 203 11.11 2.29 -3.52
CA GLN A 203 11.95 1.34 -4.24
C GLN A 203 13.40 1.37 -3.74
N ALA A 204 13.95 2.55 -3.46
CA ALA A 204 15.29 2.68 -2.88
C ALA A 204 15.35 2.04 -1.48
N GLU A 205 14.34 2.28 -0.64
CA GLU A 205 14.23 1.69 0.70
C GLU A 205 14.11 0.16 0.67
N ALA A 206 13.27 -0.38 -0.23
CA ALA A 206 13.14 -1.82 -0.43
C ALA A 206 14.45 -2.46 -0.88
N THR A 207 15.13 -1.86 -1.86
CA THR A 207 16.43 -2.34 -2.36
C THR A 207 17.49 -2.34 -1.25
N SER A 208 17.51 -1.30 -0.42
CA SER A 208 18.43 -1.23 0.72
C SER A 208 18.13 -2.28 1.78
N SER A 209 16.85 -2.52 2.06
CA SER A 209 16.41 -3.54 3.03
C SER A 209 16.76 -4.95 2.55
N ASP A 210 16.56 -5.25 1.28
CA ASP A 210 16.92 -6.53 0.67
C ASP A 210 18.44 -6.76 0.69
N ALA A 211 19.23 -5.72 0.38
CA ALA A 211 20.68 -5.80 0.47
C ALA A 211 21.15 -6.08 1.90
N TYR A 212 20.55 -5.42 2.90
CA TYR A 212 20.87 -5.63 4.31
C TYR A 212 20.51 -7.05 4.78
N LEU A 213 19.33 -7.55 4.41
CA LEU A 213 18.92 -8.93 4.72
C LEU A 213 19.86 -9.96 4.07
N LYS A 214 20.31 -9.70 2.84
CA LYS A 214 21.27 -10.57 2.17
C LYS A 214 22.60 -10.63 2.91
N ILE A 215 23.12 -9.48 3.35
CA ILE A 215 24.35 -9.41 4.14
C ILE A 215 24.18 -10.16 5.46
N LEU A 216 23.07 -9.95 6.17
CA LEU A 216 22.80 -10.66 7.42
C LEU A 216 22.70 -12.17 7.21
N ALA A 217 22.06 -12.62 6.13
CA ALA A 217 21.96 -14.04 5.79
C ALA A 217 23.32 -14.63 5.43
N GLU A 218 24.19 -13.89 4.72
CA GLU A 218 25.56 -14.32 4.41
C GLU A 218 26.42 -14.43 5.67
N GLU A 219 26.33 -13.46 6.59
CA GLU A 219 27.03 -13.48 7.89
C GLU A 219 26.52 -14.60 8.79
N GLU A 220 25.20 -14.79 8.87
CA GLU A 220 24.61 -15.91 9.61
C GLU A 220 25.11 -17.24 9.04
N LEU A 221 25.05 -17.42 7.72
CA LEU A 221 25.51 -18.63 7.06
C LEU A 221 27.01 -18.86 7.30
N SER A 222 27.83 -17.81 7.29
CA SER A 222 29.26 -17.89 7.63
C SER A 222 29.48 -18.33 9.08
N ALA A 223 28.66 -17.86 10.01
CA ALA A 223 28.79 -18.20 11.43
C ALA A 223 28.26 -19.59 11.81
N ILE A 224 27.19 -20.06 11.14
CA ILE A 224 26.59 -21.39 11.39
C ILE A 224 27.04 -22.46 10.40
N ALA A 225 27.79 -22.08 9.36
CA ALA A 225 28.35 -23.03 8.41
C ALA A 225 29.28 -23.98 9.14
N VAL A 226 28.94 -25.26 9.06
CA VAL A 226 29.78 -26.34 9.56
C VAL A 226 30.86 -26.59 8.51
N ASP A 227 32.10 -26.28 8.84
CA ASP A 227 33.25 -26.67 8.03
C ASP A 227 33.45 -28.18 8.15
N THR A 228 33.01 -28.92 7.13
CA THR A 228 33.11 -30.37 7.11
C THR A 228 34.54 -30.86 7.22
N ASP A 229 35.52 -30.11 6.72
CA ASP A 229 36.93 -30.52 6.83
C ASP A 229 37.43 -30.34 8.27
N ALA A 230 37.03 -29.27 8.95
CA ALA A 230 37.32 -29.05 10.37
C ALA A 230 36.64 -30.11 11.25
N GLU A 231 35.35 -30.39 11.02
CA GLU A 231 34.63 -31.44 11.75
C GLU A 231 35.22 -32.83 11.51
N LEU A 232 35.65 -33.15 10.28
CA LEU A 232 36.30 -34.43 9.97
C LEU A 232 37.69 -34.55 10.62
N GLN A 233 38.47 -33.47 10.68
CA GLN A 233 39.72 -33.46 11.45
C GLN A 233 39.46 -33.70 12.93
N GLN A 234 38.43 -33.07 13.49
CA GLN A 234 38.05 -33.23 14.89
C GLN A 234 37.57 -34.65 15.18
N LEU A 235 36.81 -35.25 14.25
CA LEU A 235 36.36 -36.64 14.32
C LEU A 235 37.55 -37.61 14.28
N LEU A 236 38.53 -37.40 13.40
CA LEU A 236 39.76 -38.22 13.36
C LEU A 236 40.57 -38.14 14.67
N ILE A 237 40.66 -36.96 15.28
CA ILE A 237 41.33 -36.77 16.57
C ILE A 237 40.57 -37.52 17.68
N ILE A 238 39.23 -37.44 17.68
CA ILE A 238 38.37 -38.16 18.63
C ILE A 238 38.53 -39.67 18.45
N GLU A 239 38.54 -40.18 17.21
CA GLU A 239 38.75 -41.60 16.92
C GLU A 239 40.13 -42.08 17.39
N GLN A 240 41.19 -41.31 17.14
CA GLN A 240 42.54 -41.63 17.61
C GLN A 240 42.62 -41.64 19.15
N ALA A 241 42.01 -40.66 19.81
CA ALA A 241 41.96 -40.61 21.27
C ALA A 241 41.17 -41.79 21.86
N TYR A 242 40.08 -42.20 21.20
CA TYR A 242 39.29 -43.36 21.61
C TYR A 242 40.06 -44.67 21.42
N ALA A 243 40.73 -44.84 20.28
CA ALA A 243 41.58 -46.00 20.00
C ALA A 243 42.78 -46.08 20.96
N ALA A 244 43.39 -44.93 21.31
CA ALA A 244 44.46 -44.86 22.30
C ALA A 244 43.96 -45.27 23.70
N ASN A 245 42.81 -44.75 24.14
CA ASN A 245 42.20 -45.13 25.42
C ASN A 245 41.85 -46.62 25.47
N ALA A 246 41.29 -47.18 24.40
CA ALA A 246 41.00 -48.61 24.30
C ALA A 246 42.27 -49.46 24.45
N ARG A 247 43.38 -49.03 23.85
CA ARG A 247 44.67 -49.74 23.93
C ARG A 247 45.31 -49.64 25.30
N VAL A 248 45.14 -48.51 26.01
CA VAL A 248 45.56 -48.39 27.42
C VAL A 248 44.76 -49.35 28.30
N ILE A 249 43.45 -49.46 28.11
CA ILE A 249 42.60 -50.41 28.85
C ILE A 249 43.02 -51.85 28.57
N GLU A 250 43.31 -52.19 27.30
CA GLU A 250 43.79 -53.52 26.91
C GLU A 250 45.12 -53.87 27.59
N VAL A 251 46.08 -52.95 27.60
CA VAL A 251 47.40 -53.12 28.24
C VAL A 251 47.28 -53.24 29.77
N VAL A 252 46.41 -52.44 30.39
CA VAL A 252 46.12 -52.55 31.83
C VAL A 252 45.49 -53.90 32.15
N GLY A 253 44.56 -54.38 31.31
CA GLY A 253 43.98 -55.71 31.42
C GLY A 253 45.04 -56.81 31.36
N THR A 254 45.95 -56.74 30.38
CA THR A 254 47.05 -57.73 30.26
C THR A 254 48.01 -57.70 31.44
N LEU A 255 48.29 -56.52 32.01
CA LEU A 255 49.12 -56.39 33.20
C LEU A 255 48.43 -56.93 34.47
N ILE A 256 47.11 -56.73 34.61
CA ILE A 256 46.31 -57.31 35.69
C ILE A 256 46.31 -58.84 35.59
N ASP A 257 46.06 -59.39 34.40
CA ASP A 257 46.06 -60.84 34.19
C ASP A 257 47.43 -61.45 34.54
N ARG A 258 48.52 -60.77 34.14
CA ARG A 258 49.90 -61.19 34.49
C ARG A 258 50.19 -61.12 36.00
N LEU A 259 49.54 -60.21 36.72
CA LEU A 259 49.66 -60.05 38.17
C LEU A 259 48.85 -61.11 38.94
N VAL A 260 47.78 -61.65 38.33
CA VAL A 260 46.94 -62.71 38.90
C VAL A 260 47.50 -64.11 38.58
N GLU A 261 48.29 -64.27 37.50
CA GLU A 261 49.01 -65.51 37.15
C GLU A 261 50.30 -65.74 37.97
N LEU A 262 50.74 -64.78 38.76
CA LEU A 262 51.84 -64.90 39.74
C LEU A 262 51.31 -65.19 41.15
#